data_AF-D6PKU4-F1
#
_entry.id   AF-D6PKU4-F1
#
_cell.length_a   1.000
_cell.length_b   1.000
_cell.length_c   1.000
_cell.angle_alpha   90.00
_cell.angle_beta   90.00
_cell.angle_gamma   90.00
#
_symmetry.space_group_name_H-M   'P 1'
#
loop_
_entity.id
_entity.type
_entity.pdbx_description
1 polymer ?
#
loop_
_entity_poly.entity_id
_entity_poly.type
_entity_poly.pdbx_seq_one_letter_code
_entity_poly.pdbx_strand_id
1 'polypeptide(L)'
;MDSAFTARFKFIANRKKKSGNDCDRYLLIDFTPEEAKKAAKWLTDQATAAETPGGSSIRKYSSRTDYEEIPGFTIFGSQWSVDPNSEEEWVDGRGTIAPRA
;
A
#
# COMPACT_ATOMS: atom_id res chain seq x y z
N MET A 1 -8.03 3.40 -19.44
CA MET A 1 -7.10 4.07 -18.52
C MET A 1 -5.97 3.09 -18.31
N ASP A 2 -4.78 3.39 -18.84
CA ASP A 2 -3.66 2.46 -18.78
C ASP A 2 -3.06 2.49 -17.36
N SER A 3 -2.82 1.31 -16.78
CA SER A 3 -2.21 1.18 -15.46
C SER A 3 -0.75 1.65 -15.48
N ALA A 4 -0.33 2.49 -14.53
CA ALA A 4 1.04 2.98 -14.45
C ALA A 4 2.08 1.87 -14.19
N PHE A 5 1.69 0.86 -13.41
CA PHE A 5 2.41 -0.39 -13.16
C PHE A 5 1.44 -1.39 -12.53
N THR A 6 1.84 -2.66 -12.47
CA THR A 6 1.11 -3.74 -11.80
C THR A 6 1.97 -4.36 -10.70
N ALA A 7 1.40 -4.48 -9.49
CA ALA A 7 2.04 -5.16 -8.37
C ALA A 7 1.02 -6.06 -7.66
N ARG A 8 1.47 -7.22 -7.19
CA ARG A 8 0.64 -8.03 -6.28
C ARG A 8 0.95 -7.58 -4.87
N PHE A 9 -0.08 -7.29 -4.08
CA PHE A 9 0.10 -6.98 -2.66
C PHE A 9 -0.70 -7.94 -1.80
N LYS A 10 -0.22 -8.17 -0.58
CA LYS A 10 -0.91 -8.98 0.43
C LYS A 10 -0.62 -8.48 1.83
N PHE A 11 -1.63 -8.57 2.69
CA PHE A 11 -1.45 -8.43 4.14
C PHE A 11 -1.30 -9.82 4.76
N ILE A 12 -0.23 -10.05 5.50
CA ILE A 12 -0.03 -11.31 6.23
C ILE A 12 0.04 -11.04 7.72
N ALA A 13 -0.53 -11.94 8.53
CA ALA A 13 -0.47 -11.82 9.98
C ALA A 13 0.98 -11.86 10.50
N ASN A 14 1.31 -10.97 11.43
CA ASN A 14 2.57 -11.02 12.15
C ASN A 14 2.52 -12.07 13.26
N ARG A 15 2.83 -13.33 12.91
CA ARG A 15 2.87 -14.45 13.86
C ARG A 15 3.99 -14.36 14.90
N LYS A 16 4.90 -13.38 14.78
CA LYS A 16 6.04 -13.17 15.69
C LYS A 16 5.88 -11.92 16.54
N LYS A 17 4.66 -11.36 16.64
CA LYS A 17 4.36 -10.24 17.53
C LYS A 17 4.76 -10.57 18.98
N LYS A 18 5.62 -9.74 19.56
CA LYS A 18 6.15 -9.85 20.93
C LYS A 18 5.61 -8.75 21.85
N SER A 19 5.25 -7.59 21.29
CA SER A 19 4.82 -6.43 22.05
C SER A 19 3.59 -5.75 21.45
N GLY A 20 2.92 -4.90 22.24
CA GLY A 20 1.82 -4.05 21.76
C GLY A 20 2.25 -3.01 20.73
N ASN A 21 3.54 -2.71 20.62
CA ASN A 21 4.09 -1.77 19.64
C ASN A 21 4.44 -2.44 18.29
N ASP A 22 4.36 -3.76 18.21
CA ASP A 22 4.62 -4.47 16.96
C ASP A 22 3.39 -4.43 16.07
N CYS A 23 3.60 -4.37 14.75
CA CYS A 23 2.53 -4.41 13.77
C CYS A 23 1.74 -5.73 13.82
N ASP A 24 0.43 -5.66 13.58
CA ASP A 24 -0.45 -6.85 13.52
C ASP A 24 -0.31 -7.62 12.20
N ARG A 25 -0.01 -6.89 11.12
CA ARG A 25 0.13 -7.44 9.78
C ARG A 25 1.28 -6.78 9.04
N TYR A 26 1.96 -7.55 8.22
CA TYR A 26 2.93 -7.04 7.24
C TYR A 26 2.23 -6.77 5.91
N LEU A 27 2.59 -5.68 5.25
CA LEU A 27 2.27 -5.44 3.85
C LEU A 27 3.43 -5.97 2.99
N LEU A 28 3.12 -6.89 2.06
CA LEU A 28 4.07 -7.37 1.07
C LEU A 28 3.64 -6.86 -0.30
N ILE A 29 4.59 -6.40 -1.10
CA ILE A 29 4.37 -5.93 -2.46
C ILE A 29 5.40 -6.62 -3.36
N ASP A 30 4.91 -7.47 -4.25
CA ASP A 30 5.73 -8.24 -5.17
C ASP A 30 5.75 -7.57 -6.55
N PHE A 31 6.96 -7.35 -7.06
CA PHE A 31 7.21 -6.80 -8.40
C PHE A 31 8.03 -7.78 -9.24
N THR A 32 7.73 -7.86 -10.53
CA THR A 32 8.72 -8.34 -11.51
C THR A 32 9.76 -7.22 -11.73
N PRO A 33 10.97 -7.53 -12.25
CA PRO A 33 11.96 -6.49 -12.55
C PRO A 33 11.45 -5.41 -13.52
N GLU A 34 10.56 -5.75 -14.44
CA GLU A 34 9.94 -4.78 -15.37
C GLU A 34 8.97 -3.85 -14.64
N GLU A 35 8.03 -4.41 -13.88
CA GLU A 35 7.04 -3.62 -13.15
C GLU A 35 7.69 -2.79 -12.04
N ALA A 36 8.78 -3.26 -11.45
CA ALA A 36 9.59 -2.48 -10.51
C ALA A 36 10.16 -1.20 -11.15
N LYS A 37 10.63 -1.28 -12.40
CA LYS A 37 11.14 -0.10 -13.14
C LYS A 37 10.02 0.87 -13.47
N LYS A 38 8.85 0.38 -13.87
CA LYS A 38 7.65 1.21 -14.13
C LYS A 38 7.19 1.91 -12.85
N ALA A 39 7.11 1.16 -11.74
CA ALA A 39 6.78 1.70 -10.43
C ALA A 39 7.78 2.77 -9.98
N ALA A 40 9.09 2.51 -10.12
CA ALA A 40 10.13 3.49 -9.79
C ALA A 40 9.96 4.79 -10.59
N LYS A 41 9.74 4.69 -11.91
CA LYS A 41 9.50 5.86 -12.76
C LYS A 41 8.27 6.63 -12.28
N TRP A 42 7.15 5.94 -12.04
CA TRP A 42 5.92 6.60 -11.59
C TRP A 42 6.11 7.28 -10.23
N LEU A 43 6.80 6.64 -9.28
CA LEU A 43 7.09 7.23 -7.97
C LEU A 43 7.95 8.49 -8.10
N THR A 44 8.94 8.50 -8.99
CA THR A 44 9.73 9.70 -9.30
C THR A 44 8.85 10.80 -9.88
N ASP A 45 8.00 10.47 -10.85
CA ASP A 45 7.10 11.46 -11.48
C ASP A 45 6.15 12.09 -10.43
N GLN A 46 5.60 11.30 -9.50
CA GLN A 46 4.75 11.81 -8.41
C GLN A 46 5.53 12.68 -7.41
N ALA A 47 6.76 12.31 -7.08
CA ALA A 47 7.62 13.11 -6.21
C ALA A 47 7.91 14.48 -6.84
N THR A 48 8.29 14.51 -8.11
CA THR A 48 8.50 15.76 -8.85
C THR A 48 7.24 16.62 -8.91
N ALA A 49 6.07 16.01 -9.14
CA ALA A 49 4.80 16.76 -9.15
C ALA A 49 4.49 17.39 -7.78
N ALA A 50 4.76 16.68 -6.67
CA ALA A 50 4.54 17.20 -5.32
C ALA A 50 5.45 18.39 -4.98
N GLU A 51 6.65 18.46 -5.56
CA GLU A 51 7.61 19.57 -5.37
C GLU A 51 7.24 20.83 -6.15
N THR A 52 6.33 20.76 -7.14
CA THR A 52 5.94 21.93 -7.93
C THR A 52 5.09 22.92 -7.13
N PRO A 53 5.13 24.23 -7.46
CA PRO A 53 4.20 25.20 -6.87
C PRO A 53 2.74 24.81 -7.13
N GLY A 54 1.97 24.59 -6.07
CA GLY A 54 0.60 24.05 -6.16
C GLY A 54 0.50 22.53 -6.25
N GLY A 55 1.63 21.82 -6.07
CA GLY A 55 1.69 20.36 -5.91
C GLY A 55 1.03 19.87 -4.63
N SER A 56 0.90 18.54 -4.50
CA SER A 56 0.25 17.92 -3.34
C SER A 56 1.10 18.01 -2.07
N SER A 57 0.43 18.04 -0.92
CA SER A 57 1.06 17.96 0.40
C SER A 57 0.57 16.75 1.18
N ILE A 58 1.37 16.31 2.15
CA ILE A 58 1.00 15.34 3.17
C ILE A 58 1.18 15.95 4.56
N ARG A 59 0.48 15.39 5.54
CA ARG A 59 0.58 15.77 6.95
C ARG A 59 1.66 14.95 7.63
N LYS A 60 2.67 15.63 8.18
CA LYS A 60 3.68 15.03 9.05
C LYS A 60 3.34 15.41 10.50
N TYR A 61 2.87 14.43 11.25
CA TYR A 61 2.42 14.61 12.62
C TYR A 61 3.62 14.65 13.57
N SER A 62 3.71 15.72 14.38
CA SER A 62 4.67 15.83 15.49
C SER A 62 4.04 15.41 16.82
N SER A 63 2.72 15.46 16.91
CA SER A 63 1.92 14.96 18.02
C SER A 63 0.59 14.39 17.50
N ARG A 64 -0.29 13.94 18.39
CA ARG A 64 -1.62 13.45 18.01
C ARG A 64 -2.52 14.55 17.43
N THR A 65 -2.27 15.81 17.77
CA THR A 65 -3.08 16.95 17.35
C THR A 65 -2.32 17.91 16.45
N ASP A 66 -0.99 17.89 16.47
CA ASP A 66 -0.15 18.82 15.74
C ASP A 66 0.52 18.15 14.55
N TYR A 67 0.45 18.83 13.40
CA TYR A 67 1.11 18.41 12.18
C TYR A 67 1.60 19.61 11.39
N GLU A 68 2.65 19.40 10.60
CA GLU A 68 3.07 20.30 9.53
C GLU A 68 2.65 19.71 8.18
N GLU A 69 2.27 20.58 7.24
CA GLU A 69 2.06 20.17 5.86
C GLU A 69 3.38 20.33 5.09
N ILE A 70 3.80 19.25 4.44
CA ILE A 70 5.02 19.21 3.63
C ILE A 70 4.71 18.66 2.24
N PRO A 71 5.49 19.02 1.20
CA PRO A 71 5.35 18.42 -0.11
C PRO A 71 5.36 16.89 -0.03
N GLY A 72 4.41 16.25 -0.71
CA GLY A 72 4.33 14.79 -0.76
C GLY A 72 3.04 14.31 -1.41
N PHE A 73 2.96 12.99 -1.62
CA PHE A 73 1.79 12.34 -2.19
C PHE A 73 1.44 11.09 -1.39
N THR A 74 0.18 10.65 -1.47
CA THR A 74 -0.31 9.47 -0.77
C THR A 74 -0.66 8.38 -1.76
N ILE A 75 -0.11 7.18 -1.57
CA ILE A 75 -0.63 5.98 -2.22
C ILE A 75 -1.76 5.45 -1.33
N PHE A 76 -2.99 5.59 -1.80
CA PHE A 76 -4.17 5.13 -1.08
C PHE A 76 -4.56 3.72 -1.53
N GLY A 77 -4.58 2.79 -0.58
CA GLY A 77 -5.13 1.44 -0.76
C GLY A 77 -6.20 1.20 0.30
N SER A 78 -7.33 0.63 -0.11
CA SER A 78 -8.40 0.24 0.82
C SER A 78 -8.74 -1.23 0.64
N GLN A 79 -8.76 -1.97 1.73
CA GLN A 79 -9.31 -3.32 1.78
C GLN A 79 -10.69 -3.23 2.42
N TRP A 80 -11.72 -3.55 1.65
CA TRP A 80 -13.08 -3.68 2.15
C TRP A 80 -13.36 -5.18 2.30
N SER A 81 -14.03 -5.57 3.39
CA SER A 81 -14.29 -6.96 3.83
C SER A 81 -13.08 -7.73 4.38
N VAL A 82 -13.16 -8.05 5.67
CA VAL A 82 -12.61 -9.29 6.25
C VAL A 82 -13.72 -9.78 7.16
N ASP A 83 -14.38 -10.89 6.84
CA ASP A 83 -15.08 -11.64 7.89
C ASP A 83 -14.01 -11.94 8.96
N PRO A 84 -14.20 -11.57 10.24
CA PRO A 84 -13.22 -11.84 11.28
C PRO A 84 -12.86 -13.34 11.41
N ASN A 85 -13.62 -14.24 10.76
CA ASN A 85 -13.38 -15.67 10.68
C ASN A 85 -12.79 -16.16 9.34
N SER A 86 -12.55 -15.31 8.33
CA SER A 86 -12.00 -15.77 7.05
C SER A 86 -10.50 -16.05 7.17
N GLU A 87 -10.12 -17.31 7.31
CA GLU A 87 -8.74 -17.75 7.13
C GLU A 87 -8.35 -17.63 5.65
N GLU A 88 -7.51 -16.62 5.35
CA GLU A 88 -6.73 -16.47 4.10
C GLU A 88 -7.45 -16.87 2.79
N GLU A 89 -8.29 -15.98 2.24
CA GLU A 89 -8.72 -16.12 0.85
C GLU A 89 -7.61 -15.67 -0.10
N TRP A 90 -7.05 -16.64 -0.83
CA TRP A 90 -6.13 -16.41 -1.93
C TRP A 90 -6.85 -15.67 -3.05
N VAL A 91 -6.68 -14.35 -3.11
CA VAL A 91 -7.09 -13.57 -4.28
C VAL A 91 -6.03 -13.80 -5.36
N ASP A 92 -6.29 -14.75 -6.26
CA ASP A 92 -5.54 -14.79 -7.50
C ASP A 92 -5.84 -13.50 -8.30
N GLY A 93 -4.90 -13.09 -9.16
CA GLY A 93 -4.99 -11.84 -9.91
C GLY A 93 -6.11 -11.79 -10.96
N ARG A 94 -7.16 -12.62 -10.83
CA ARG A 94 -8.33 -12.67 -11.71
C ARG A 94 -9.66 -12.52 -10.96
N GLY A 95 -9.64 -12.32 -9.63
CA GLY A 95 -10.83 -11.97 -8.88
C GLY A 95 -11.88 -13.09 -8.80
N THR A 96 -11.49 -14.34 -9.00
CA THR A 96 -12.38 -15.50 -8.81
C THR A 96 -11.98 -16.26 -7.55
N ILE A 97 -12.90 -16.31 -6.59
CA ILE A 97 -12.82 -17.14 -5.39
C ILE A 97 -13.00 -18.60 -5.85
N ALA A 98 -11.93 -19.39 -5.82
CA ALA A 98 -12.05 -20.84 -6.01
C ALA A 98 -12.42 -21.48 -4.66
N PRO A 99 -13.57 -22.18 -4.54
CA PRO A 99 -13.88 -22.93 -3.34
C PRO A 99 -12.88 -24.08 -3.17
N ARG A 100 -12.37 -24.26 -1.96
CA ARG A 100 -11.51 -25.40 -1.61
C ARG A 100 -12.33 -26.69 -1.71
N ALA A 101 -11.79 -27.68 -2.43
CA ALA A 101 -12.30 -29.06 -2.45
C ALA A 101 -12.10 -29.77 -1.10
#